data_AF-A0A6I3LZ07-F1
#
_entry.id   AF-A0A6I3LZ07-F1
#
_cell.length_a   1.000
_cell.length_b   1.000
_cell.length_c   1.000
_cell.angle_alpha   90.00
_cell.angle_beta   90.00
_cell.angle_gamma   90.00
#
_symmetry.space_group_name_H-M   'P 1'
#
loop_
_entity.id
_entity.type
_entity.pdbx_description
1 polymer ?
#
loop_
_entity_poly.entity_id
_entity_poly.type
_entity_poly.pdbx_seq_one_letter_code
_entity_poly.pdbx_strand_id
1 'polypeptide(L)'
;MQLNMWCHYQIRKLIFKTKKVIMKKILILSILLCSLFGLTSCDKEEIETYKATDNIYFPLAVFPAYNNGPLIDSTGFSFSFDKASITGRVYMLPIRVQGKVSAVDRKIKVSVDPASTAVLGTHFSLPENIVLHAGKEIDSIPVTVKRTLDLKDKSVTLVLNLEENEFFTVNMKDKVTNVLTQKKINYTRFKLTFTDKLMQPISWQTGTFGVFTAKKLFLMCDLMNLEPEMFNLPTTAPGLSIPEVLYYGSFMKRYLADQKANGNTIYEEDGKEMFFP
;
A
#
# COMPACT_ATOMS: atom_id res chain seq x y z
N MET A 1 -73.49 -63.39 -31.78
CA MET A 1 -72.42 -62.66 -31.06
C MET A 1 -71.13 -62.42 -31.88
N GLN A 2 -71.04 -62.84 -33.16
CA GLN A 2 -69.82 -62.64 -33.97
C GLN A 2 -69.83 -61.41 -34.89
N LEU A 3 -70.99 -60.89 -35.31
CA LEU A 3 -71.08 -59.73 -36.20
C LEU A 3 -70.62 -58.40 -35.54
N ASN A 4 -70.95 -58.19 -34.26
CA ASN A 4 -70.59 -56.98 -33.52
C ASN A 4 -69.09 -56.87 -33.25
N MET A 5 -68.39 -58.01 -33.14
CA MET A 5 -66.94 -58.04 -32.88
C MET A 5 -66.12 -57.69 -34.13
N TRP A 6 -66.61 -58.07 -35.32
CA TRP A 6 -65.98 -57.74 -36.60
C TRP A 6 -66.15 -56.25 -36.96
N CYS A 7 -67.32 -55.68 -36.69
CA CYS A 7 -67.60 -54.25 -36.90
C CYS A 7 -66.74 -53.36 -35.98
N HIS A 8 -66.61 -53.70 -34.69
CA HIS A 8 -65.75 -52.96 -33.76
C HIS A 8 -64.26 -53.02 -34.14
N TYR A 9 -63.78 -54.13 -34.70
CA TYR A 9 -62.39 -54.26 -35.14
C TYR A 9 -62.07 -53.36 -36.34
N GLN A 10 -62.97 -53.30 -37.34
CA GLN A 10 -62.78 -52.45 -38.52
C GLN A 10 -62.81 -50.95 -38.17
N ILE A 11 -63.70 -50.55 -37.25
CA ILE A 11 -63.79 -49.16 -36.76
C ILE A 11 -62.50 -48.75 -36.01
N ARG A 12 -61.96 -49.61 -35.13
CA ARG A 12 -60.71 -49.33 -34.42
C ARG A 12 -59.51 -49.20 -35.38
N LYS A 13 -59.46 -50.03 -36.44
CA LYS A 13 -58.40 -49.99 -37.45
C LYS A 13 -58.46 -48.70 -38.30
N LEU A 14 -59.66 -48.22 -38.62
CA LEU A 14 -59.85 -46.93 -39.30
C LEU A 14 -59.42 -45.75 -38.42
N ILE A 15 -59.83 -45.74 -37.14
CA ILE A 15 -59.48 -44.68 -36.17
C ILE A 15 -57.96 -44.61 -35.94
N PHE A 16 -57.27 -45.75 -35.89
CA PHE A 16 -55.82 -45.79 -35.71
C PHE A 16 -55.08 -45.25 -36.97
N LYS A 17 -55.60 -45.56 -38.17
CA LYS A 17 -55.03 -45.07 -39.44
C LYS A 17 -55.22 -43.55 -39.60
N THR A 18 -56.39 -43.00 -39.24
CA THR A 18 -56.62 -41.54 -39.27
C THR A 18 -55.80 -40.79 -38.23
N LYS A 19 -55.68 -41.31 -36.99
CA LYS A 19 -54.82 -40.70 -35.95
C LYS A 19 -53.34 -40.65 -36.37
N LYS A 20 -52.83 -41.68 -37.02
CA LYS A 20 -51.44 -41.74 -37.51
C LYS A 20 -51.15 -40.73 -38.64
N VAL A 21 -52.13 -40.48 -39.51
CA VAL A 21 -52.01 -39.45 -40.57
C VAL A 21 -52.08 -38.04 -39.98
N ILE A 22 -52.93 -37.81 -38.98
CA ILE A 22 -53.06 -36.51 -38.30
C ILE A 22 -51.79 -36.18 -37.51
N MET A 23 -51.20 -37.14 -36.77
CA MET A 23 -49.91 -36.95 -36.07
C MET A 23 -48.77 -36.61 -37.02
N LYS A 24 -48.70 -37.22 -38.22
CA LYS A 24 -47.67 -36.89 -39.22
C LYS A 24 -47.82 -35.45 -39.74
N LYS A 25 -49.05 -34.98 -39.95
CA LYS A 25 -49.31 -33.61 -40.42
C LYS A 25 -49.00 -32.56 -39.34
N ILE A 26 -49.30 -32.86 -38.08
CA ILE A 26 -48.96 -31.98 -36.93
C ILE A 26 -47.44 -31.91 -36.74
N LEU A 27 -46.72 -33.03 -36.90
CA LEU A 27 -45.27 -33.06 -36.77
C LEU A 27 -44.58 -32.27 -37.91
N ILE A 28 -45.08 -32.36 -39.14
CA ILE A 28 -44.58 -31.58 -40.27
C ILE A 28 -44.86 -30.08 -40.07
N LEU A 29 -46.06 -29.72 -39.58
CA LEU A 29 -46.43 -28.33 -39.31
C LEU A 29 -45.60 -27.73 -38.16
N SER A 30 -45.29 -28.53 -37.14
CA SER A 30 -44.41 -28.13 -36.02
C SER A 30 -42.98 -27.87 -36.48
N ILE A 31 -42.41 -28.70 -37.36
CA ILE A 31 -41.06 -28.51 -37.89
C ILE A 31 -40.99 -27.25 -38.78
N LEU A 32 -42.03 -27.01 -39.58
CA LEU A 32 -42.14 -25.81 -40.42
C LEU A 32 -42.28 -24.53 -39.58
N LEU A 33 -43.06 -24.58 -38.51
CA LEU A 33 -43.23 -23.46 -37.59
C LEU A 33 -41.93 -23.16 -36.81
N CYS A 34 -41.21 -24.19 -36.36
CA CYS A 34 -39.92 -24.02 -35.69
C CYS A 34 -38.82 -23.44 -36.60
N SER A 35 -38.87 -23.69 -37.91
CA SER A 35 -37.92 -23.08 -38.86
C SER A 35 -38.14 -21.58 -39.08
N LEU A 36 -39.35 -21.06 -38.78
CA LEU A 36 -39.68 -19.64 -38.98
C LEU A 36 -39.21 -18.73 -37.83
N PHE A 37 -38.89 -19.28 -36.66
CA PHE A 37 -38.45 -18.52 -35.48
C PHE A 37 -36.91 -18.43 -35.33
N GLY A 38 -36.14 -18.98 -36.27
CA GLY A 38 -34.67 -19.05 -36.18
C GLY A 38 -33.89 -17.80 -36.63
N LEU A 39 -34.56 -16.72 -37.04
CA LEU A 39 -33.90 -15.56 -37.68
C LEU A 39 -33.86 -14.28 -36.82
N THR A 40 -34.24 -14.32 -35.55
CA THR A 40 -33.93 -13.22 -34.63
C THR A 40 -32.49 -13.36 -34.16
N SER A 41 -31.54 -13.20 -35.08
CA SER A 41 -30.14 -12.95 -34.73
C SER A 41 -30.13 -11.65 -33.94
N CYS A 42 -29.84 -11.76 -32.65
CA CYS A 42 -29.58 -10.62 -31.79
C CYS A 42 -28.45 -9.83 -32.42
N ASP A 43 -28.77 -8.67 -33.00
CA ASP A 43 -27.77 -7.70 -33.43
C ASP A 43 -26.94 -7.40 -32.18
N LYS A 44 -25.71 -7.91 -32.16
CA LYS A 44 -24.72 -7.52 -31.16
C LYS A 44 -24.39 -6.08 -31.49
N GLU A 45 -25.11 -5.15 -30.88
CA GLU A 45 -24.65 -3.77 -30.76
C GLU A 45 -23.19 -3.86 -30.26
N GLU A 46 -22.25 -3.48 -31.12
CA GLU A 46 -20.87 -3.29 -30.72
C GLU A 46 -20.90 -2.23 -29.63
N ILE A 47 -20.75 -2.68 -28.38
CA ILE A 47 -20.63 -1.79 -27.24
C ILE A 47 -19.46 -0.87 -27.57
N GLU A 48 -19.73 0.41 -27.82
CA GLU A 48 -18.69 1.39 -28.03
C GLU A 48 -17.70 1.24 -26.89
N THR A 49 -16.48 0.81 -27.23
CA THR A 49 -15.46 0.53 -26.23
C THR A 49 -15.16 1.86 -25.58
N TYR A 50 -15.61 2.03 -24.34
CA TYR A 50 -15.53 3.28 -23.59
C TYR A 50 -14.11 3.85 -23.68
N LYS A 51 -13.93 4.91 -24.48
CA LYS A 51 -12.65 5.63 -24.63
C LYS A 51 -12.49 6.58 -23.46
N ALA A 52 -12.33 6.05 -22.25
CA ALA A 52 -11.85 6.87 -21.14
C ALA A 52 -10.33 6.97 -21.17
N THR A 53 -9.84 8.17 -20.89
CA THR A 53 -8.46 8.40 -20.47
C THR A 53 -8.20 7.63 -19.18
N ASP A 54 -7.12 6.87 -19.15
CA ASP A 54 -6.75 6.01 -18.02
C ASP A 54 -6.69 6.81 -16.70
N ASN A 55 -7.03 6.18 -15.59
CA ASN A 55 -7.04 6.83 -14.28
C ASN A 55 -5.77 6.49 -13.49
N ILE A 56 -5.15 7.48 -12.85
CA ILE A 56 -3.95 7.27 -12.00
C ILE A 56 -4.24 7.58 -10.53
N TYR A 57 -3.72 6.74 -9.63
CA TYR A 57 -3.91 6.87 -8.19
C TYR A 57 -2.75 6.27 -7.38
N PHE A 58 -2.70 6.61 -6.09
CA PHE A 58 -1.83 5.99 -5.10
C PHE A 58 -2.45 4.67 -4.61
N PRO A 59 -1.83 3.51 -4.90
CA PRO A 59 -2.47 2.22 -4.69
C PRO A 59 -2.62 1.87 -3.22
N LEU A 60 -1.80 2.40 -2.31
CA LEU A 60 -1.87 2.09 -0.88
C LEU A 60 -3.18 2.55 -0.21
N ALA A 61 -3.90 3.46 -0.86
CA ALA A 61 -5.22 3.89 -0.42
C ALA A 61 -6.35 2.94 -0.87
N VAL A 62 -6.07 2.00 -1.78
CA VAL A 62 -7.03 1.04 -2.35
C VAL A 62 -6.66 -0.40 -2.01
N PHE A 63 -5.37 -0.73 -2.04
CA PHE A 63 -4.79 -2.03 -1.77
C PHE A 63 -3.81 -1.92 -0.60
N PRO A 64 -3.99 -2.68 0.49
CA PRO A 64 -3.08 -2.62 1.62
C PRO A 64 -1.71 -3.19 1.24
N ALA A 65 -0.66 -2.71 1.90
CA ALA A 65 0.71 -3.17 1.64
C ALA A 65 0.93 -4.67 1.97
N TYR A 66 0.08 -5.25 2.82
CA TYR A 66 0.08 -6.67 3.19
C TYR A 66 -1.35 -7.12 3.54
N ASN A 67 -1.58 -8.43 3.58
CA ASN A 67 -2.89 -9.01 3.89
C ASN A 67 -3.44 -8.47 5.22
N ASN A 68 -4.67 -7.95 5.19
CA ASN A 68 -5.35 -7.32 6.34
C ASN A 68 -4.66 -6.05 6.89
N GLY A 69 -3.72 -5.46 6.15
CA GLY A 69 -3.16 -4.15 6.50
C GLY A 69 -4.17 -3.01 6.33
N PRO A 70 -3.95 -1.86 6.98
CA PRO A 70 -4.79 -0.68 6.78
C PRO A 70 -4.55 -0.08 5.38
N LEU A 71 -5.60 0.50 4.80
CA LEU A 71 -5.47 1.39 3.65
C LEU A 71 -4.92 2.73 4.14
N ILE A 72 -3.93 3.27 3.43
CA ILE A 72 -3.24 4.50 3.83
C ILE A 72 -3.06 5.47 2.66
N ASP A 73 -3.33 6.74 2.94
CA ASP A 73 -2.95 7.90 2.10
C ASP A 73 -1.83 8.72 2.75
N SER A 74 -1.24 8.17 3.81
CA SER A 74 -0.18 8.78 4.58
C SER A 74 0.73 7.73 5.19
N THR A 75 2.02 8.04 5.22
CA THR A 75 3.03 7.23 5.89
C THR A 75 4.17 8.12 6.37
N GLY A 76 5.12 7.52 7.09
CA GLY A 76 6.33 8.21 7.46
C GLY A 76 7.43 7.29 7.95
N PHE A 77 8.61 7.86 8.09
CA PHE A 77 9.78 7.18 8.63
C PHE A 77 10.68 8.14 9.41
N SER A 78 11.55 7.57 10.24
CA SER A 78 12.52 8.33 11.02
C SER A 78 13.93 7.90 10.64
N PHE A 79 14.86 8.86 10.63
CA PHE A 79 16.30 8.63 10.60
C PHE A 79 16.89 8.44 12.00
N SER A 80 16.08 8.53 13.06
CA SER A 80 16.55 8.65 14.44
C SER A 80 17.45 7.53 14.93
N PHE A 81 17.32 6.32 14.36
CA PHE A 81 18.17 5.17 14.68
C PHE A 81 19.23 4.90 13.60
N ASP A 82 19.23 5.66 12.51
CA ASP A 82 20.19 5.50 11.43
C ASP A 82 21.57 6.00 11.83
N LYS A 83 22.59 5.24 11.42
CA LYS A 83 23.99 5.66 11.46
C LYS A 83 24.16 7.07 10.89
N ALA A 84 25.04 7.86 11.50
CA ALA A 84 25.29 9.24 11.09
C ALA A 84 25.76 9.40 9.63
N SER A 85 26.33 8.34 9.03
CA SER A 85 26.72 8.29 7.62
C SER A 85 25.53 8.31 6.65
N ILE A 86 24.32 7.98 7.10
CA ILE A 86 23.11 8.04 6.28
C ILE A 86 22.61 9.49 6.26
N THR A 87 22.78 10.13 5.10
CA THR A 87 22.43 11.55 4.87
C THR A 87 21.12 11.75 4.10
N GLY A 88 20.47 10.67 3.68
CA GLY A 88 19.22 10.69 2.94
C GLY A 88 18.78 9.31 2.50
N ARG A 89 17.56 9.22 1.96
CA ARG A 89 16.94 7.98 1.47
C ARG A 89 16.05 8.27 0.27
N VAL A 90 15.89 7.30 -0.61
CA VAL A 90 14.89 7.37 -1.69
C VAL A 90 13.66 6.59 -1.26
N TYR A 91 12.52 7.28 -1.16
CA TYR A 91 11.23 6.66 -0.94
C TYR A 91 10.53 6.41 -2.28
N MET A 92 10.34 5.14 -2.64
CA MET A 92 9.63 4.74 -3.85
C MET A 92 8.13 4.82 -3.59
N LEU A 93 7.51 5.96 -3.88
CA LEU A 93 6.07 6.16 -3.69
C LEU A 93 5.32 5.43 -4.81
N PRO A 94 4.60 4.32 -4.53
CA PRO A 94 3.95 3.57 -5.58
C PRO A 94 2.82 4.36 -6.23
N ILE A 95 2.63 4.15 -7.52
CA ILE A 95 1.51 4.64 -8.30
C ILE A 95 0.91 3.49 -9.09
N ARG A 96 -0.38 3.57 -9.40
CA ARG A 96 -1.06 2.57 -10.20
C ARG A 96 -2.02 3.23 -11.18
N VAL A 97 -2.13 2.61 -12.35
CA VAL A 97 -3.08 3.02 -13.37
C VAL A 97 -4.22 2.01 -13.46
N GLN A 98 -5.44 2.53 -13.50
CA GLN A 98 -6.63 1.79 -13.92
C GLN A 98 -6.89 2.14 -15.39
N GLY A 99 -6.80 1.12 -16.25
CA GLY A 99 -6.96 1.30 -17.68
C GLY A 99 -6.10 0.33 -18.48
N LYS A 100 -5.81 0.66 -19.73
CA LYS A 100 -5.01 -0.20 -20.59
C LYS A 100 -3.51 0.00 -20.32
N VAL A 101 -2.77 -1.09 -20.22
CA VAL A 101 -1.31 -1.01 -20.17
C VAL A 101 -0.79 -0.45 -21.49
N SER A 102 -0.10 0.69 -21.42
CA SER A 102 0.50 1.38 -22.56
C SER A 102 1.83 0.74 -22.95
N ALA A 103 2.12 0.70 -24.26
CA ALA A 103 3.42 0.27 -24.78
C ALA A 103 4.47 1.40 -24.85
N VAL A 104 4.11 2.61 -24.42
CA VAL A 104 5.00 3.78 -24.35
C VAL A 104 5.00 4.38 -22.96
N ASP A 105 6.11 5.04 -22.61
CA ASP A 105 6.24 5.83 -21.38
C ASP A 105 5.23 6.98 -21.39
N ARG A 106 4.60 7.22 -20.24
CA ARG A 106 3.60 8.28 -20.08
C ARG A 106 4.01 9.21 -18.96
N LYS A 107 4.03 10.51 -19.25
CA LYS A 107 4.36 11.52 -18.26
C LYS A 107 3.29 11.53 -17.16
N ILE A 108 3.73 11.64 -15.92
CA ILE A 108 2.87 11.82 -14.75
C ILE A 108 3.04 13.25 -14.29
N LYS A 109 1.93 13.94 -14.06
CA LYS A 109 1.93 15.29 -13.49
C LYS A 109 1.71 15.20 -11.99
N VAL A 110 2.63 15.79 -11.23
CA VAL A 110 2.61 15.81 -9.76
C VAL A 110 2.87 17.23 -9.28
N SER A 111 2.13 17.69 -8.29
CA SER A 111 2.40 18.95 -7.58
C SER A 111 2.65 18.74 -6.10
N VAL A 112 3.42 19.67 -5.53
CA VAL A 112 3.64 19.76 -4.09
C VAL A 112 2.52 20.62 -3.51
N ASP A 113 1.72 20.04 -2.62
CA ASP A 113 0.60 20.73 -1.99
C ASP A 113 1.12 21.82 -1.03
N PRO A 114 0.47 23.01 -0.97
CA PRO A 114 0.85 24.07 -0.02
C PRO A 114 0.79 23.66 1.45
N ALA A 115 0.07 22.60 1.81
CA ALA A 115 0.08 22.03 3.16
C ALA A 115 1.38 21.30 3.51
N SER A 116 2.31 21.16 2.56
CA SER A 116 3.63 20.59 2.82
C SER A 116 4.44 21.51 3.72
N THR A 117 5.05 20.93 4.75
CA THR A 117 6.07 21.59 5.58
C THR A 117 7.49 21.19 5.17
N ALA A 118 7.62 20.12 4.37
CA ALA A 118 8.86 19.77 3.69
C ALA A 118 9.14 20.78 2.56
N VAL A 119 10.41 21.13 2.35
CA VAL A 119 10.84 22.19 1.43
C VAL A 119 11.62 21.54 0.30
N LEU A 120 11.22 21.81 -0.95
CA LEU A 120 11.88 21.30 -2.14
C LEU A 120 13.33 21.84 -2.20
N GLY A 121 14.28 20.99 -2.57
CA GLY A 121 15.71 21.30 -2.59
C GLY A 121 16.40 21.15 -1.23
N THR A 122 15.70 21.43 -0.12
CA THR A 122 16.23 21.31 1.25
C THR A 122 15.92 19.95 1.87
N HIS A 123 14.64 19.62 2.04
CA HIS A 123 14.19 18.39 2.69
C HIS A 123 14.00 17.24 1.70
N PHE A 124 13.66 17.55 0.44
CA PHE A 124 13.46 16.54 -0.59
C PHE A 124 13.74 17.06 -2.00
N SER A 125 13.87 16.15 -2.96
CA SER A 125 13.83 16.43 -4.39
C SER A 125 13.02 15.38 -5.13
N LEU A 126 12.42 15.80 -6.24
CA LEU A 126 11.72 14.94 -7.19
C LEU A 126 12.54 14.85 -8.48
N PRO A 127 12.39 13.78 -9.27
CA PRO A 127 12.95 13.72 -10.62
C PRO A 127 12.39 14.83 -11.49
N GLU A 128 13.20 15.31 -12.42
CA GLU A 128 12.76 16.28 -13.43
C GLU A 128 11.65 15.71 -14.32
N ASN A 129 11.76 14.42 -14.65
CA ASN A 129 10.78 13.67 -15.43
C ASN A 129 10.23 12.52 -14.61
N ILE A 130 8.95 12.61 -14.25
CA ILE A 130 8.22 11.54 -13.59
C ILE A 130 7.38 10.84 -14.65
N VAL A 131 7.66 9.56 -14.88
CA VAL A 131 7.02 8.78 -15.93
C VAL A 131 6.50 7.45 -15.38
N LEU A 132 5.38 7.00 -15.93
CA LEU A 132 4.97 5.61 -15.87
C LEU A 132 5.62 4.90 -17.04
N HIS A 133 6.51 3.94 -16.77
CA HIS A 133 7.22 3.26 -17.84
C HIS A 133 6.30 2.35 -18.67
N ALA A 134 6.62 2.19 -19.95
CA ALA A 134 5.96 1.29 -20.88
C ALA A 134 5.81 -0.13 -20.30
N GLY A 135 4.67 -0.76 -20.55
CA GLY A 135 4.39 -2.13 -20.10
C GLY A 135 4.04 -2.27 -18.62
N LYS A 136 4.01 -1.17 -17.84
CA LYS A 136 3.68 -1.21 -16.41
C LYS A 136 2.28 -0.70 -16.11
N GLU A 137 1.60 -1.43 -15.23
CA GLU A 137 0.39 -0.97 -14.52
C GLU A 137 0.74 -0.28 -13.19
N ILE A 138 1.79 -0.76 -12.51
CA ILE A 138 2.28 -0.26 -11.24
C ILE A 138 3.72 0.21 -11.42
N ASP A 139 4.03 1.40 -10.91
CA ASP A 139 5.38 1.95 -10.92
C ASP A 139 5.59 2.81 -9.67
N SER A 140 6.63 3.63 -9.62
CA SER A 140 6.89 4.48 -8.45
C SER A 140 7.48 5.83 -8.80
N ILE A 141 7.13 6.83 -7.99
CA ILE A 141 7.74 8.15 -7.97
C ILE A 141 8.89 8.10 -6.96
N PRO A 142 10.17 8.18 -7.37
CA PRO A 142 11.28 8.17 -6.45
C PRO A 142 11.42 9.54 -5.77
N VAL A 143 11.00 9.63 -4.52
CA VAL A 143 11.14 10.84 -3.70
C VAL A 143 12.48 10.76 -2.97
N THR A 144 13.44 11.61 -3.34
CA THR A 144 14.71 11.67 -2.63
C THR A 144 14.55 12.56 -1.40
N VAL A 145 14.65 11.97 -0.21
CA VAL A 145 14.55 12.66 1.08
C VAL A 145 15.96 12.90 1.63
N LYS A 146 16.22 14.12 2.10
CA LYS A 146 17.50 14.54 2.69
C LYS A 146 17.36 14.63 4.21
N ARG A 147 18.34 14.06 4.93
CA ARG A 147 18.44 14.12 6.39
C ARG A 147 19.11 15.44 6.81
N THR A 148 18.33 16.50 6.92
CA THR A 148 18.83 17.82 7.32
C THR A 148 18.88 17.96 8.85
N LEU A 149 19.76 18.84 9.35
CA LEU A 149 20.01 18.99 10.79
C LEU A 149 18.76 19.38 11.58
N ASP A 150 17.88 20.20 11.01
CA ASP A 150 16.65 20.66 11.65
C ASP A 150 15.63 19.53 11.88
N LEU A 151 15.76 18.38 11.20
CA LEU A 151 14.91 17.22 11.44
C LEU A 151 15.15 16.56 12.80
N LYS A 152 16.25 16.87 13.48
CA LYS A 152 16.50 16.42 14.87
C LYS A 152 15.52 17.04 15.86
N ASP A 153 14.99 18.22 15.55
CA ASP A 153 14.12 18.97 16.45
C ASP A 153 12.64 18.86 16.06
N LYS A 154 12.36 18.70 14.75
CA LYS A 154 11.01 18.67 14.20
C LYS A 154 10.79 17.54 13.19
N SER A 155 9.52 17.26 12.93
CA SER A 155 9.10 16.43 11.82
C SER A 155 8.52 17.31 10.71
N VAL A 156 8.78 16.95 9.46
CA VAL A 156 8.23 17.65 8.29
C VAL A 156 7.40 16.69 7.46
N THR A 157 6.44 17.22 6.73
CA THR A 157 5.52 16.44 5.89
C THR A 157 5.59 16.96 4.47
N LEU A 158 5.90 16.07 3.53
CA LEU A 158 5.69 16.28 2.11
C LEU A 158 4.28 15.80 1.74
N VAL A 159 3.55 16.60 0.99
CA VAL A 159 2.26 16.22 0.44
C VAL A 159 2.31 16.35 -1.08
N LEU A 160 2.05 15.25 -1.78
CA LEU A 160 2.03 15.18 -3.24
C LEU A 160 0.61 14.96 -3.74
N ASN A 161 0.23 15.70 -4.78
CA ASN A 161 -1.02 15.54 -5.51
C ASN A 161 -0.74 15.03 -6.91
N LEU A 162 -1.46 13.99 -7.34
CA LEU A 162 -1.55 13.60 -8.74
C LEU A 162 -2.47 14.57 -9.47
N GLU A 163 -2.05 15.01 -10.65
CA GLU A 163 -2.81 15.94 -11.47
C GLU A 163 -3.18 15.31 -12.82
N GLU A 164 -4.28 15.81 -13.39
CA GLU A 164 -4.68 15.43 -14.74
C GLU A 164 -3.71 15.98 -15.79
N ASN A 165 -3.56 15.22 -16.86
CA ASN A 165 -2.80 15.60 -18.04
C ASN A 165 -3.33 14.86 -19.28
N GLU A 166 -2.61 14.94 -20.39
CA GLU A 166 -2.96 14.31 -21.66
C GLU A 166 -3.03 12.76 -21.59
N PHE A 167 -2.40 12.14 -20.60
CA PHE A 167 -2.34 10.68 -20.44
C PHE A 167 -3.29 10.14 -19.36
N PHE A 168 -3.57 10.94 -18.33
CA PHE A 168 -4.21 10.47 -17.10
C PHE A 168 -5.30 11.41 -16.58
N THR A 169 -6.37 10.80 -16.07
CA THR A 169 -7.40 11.46 -15.24
C THR A 169 -7.20 11.13 -13.76
N VAL A 170 -7.81 11.92 -12.87
CA VAL A 170 -7.78 11.72 -11.41
C VAL A 170 -9.19 11.65 -10.80
N ASN A 171 -10.12 11.05 -11.57
CA ASN A 171 -11.53 10.85 -11.20
C ASN A 171 -11.75 10.05 -9.91
N MET A 172 -10.88 9.07 -9.62
CA MET A 172 -10.88 8.37 -8.34
C MET A 172 -10.26 9.26 -7.26
N LYS A 173 -11.07 10.11 -6.60
CA LYS A 173 -10.56 11.11 -5.65
C LYS A 173 -10.39 10.59 -4.22
N ASP A 174 -11.47 10.05 -3.65
CA ASP A 174 -11.49 9.64 -2.25
C ASP A 174 -12.51 8.52 -1.98
N LYS A 175 -12.41 7.93 -0.79
CA LYS A 175 -13.42 7.02 -0.24
C LYS A 175 -13.64 7.31 1.23
N VAL A 176 -14.90 7.32 1.65
CA VAL A 176 -15.28 7.39 3.06
C VAL A 176 -14.89 6.07 3.73
N THR A 177 -14.00 6.15 4.72
CA THR A 177 -13.54 5.00 5.52
C THR A 177 -14.28 4.88 6.85
N ASN A 178 -14.83 5.98 7.35
CA ASN A 178 -15.68 5.98 8.55
C ASN A 178 -16.86 6.92 8.33
N VAL A 179 -18.06 6.34 8.24
CA VAL A 179 -19.30 7.07 7.94
C VAL A 179 -19.70 8.01 9.08
N LEU A 180 -19.40 7.68 10.33
CA LEU A 180 -19.79 8.49 11.49
C LEU A 180 -18.95 9.77 11.59
N THR A 181 -17.65 9.65 11.36
CA THR A 181 -16.70 10.79 11.42
C THR A 181 -16.53 11.49 10.08
N GLN A 182 -17.15 10.97 9.01
CA GLN A 182 -16.93 11.38 7.63
C GLN A 182 -15.44 11.34 7.22
N LYS A 183 -14.62 10.52 7.89
CA LYS A 183 -13.21 10.36 7.55
C LYS A 183 -13.09 9.76 6.16
N LYS A 184 -12.27 10.40 5.34
CA LYS A 184 -11.96 9.97 3.97
C LYS A 184 -10.51 9.54 3.85
N ILE A 185 -10.25 8.62 2.94
CA ILE A 185 -8.92 8.29 2.43
C ILE A 185 -8.80 8.86 1.01
N ASN A 186 -7.70 9.54 0.71
CA ASN A 186 -7.46 10.12 -0.60
C ASN A 186 -6.70 9.15 -1.51
N TYR A 187 -7.10 9.09 -2.76
CA TYR A 187 -6.47 8.26 -3.78
C TYR A 187 -5.47 9.04 -4.61
N THR A 188 -5.61 10.36 -4.68
CA THR A 188 -4.79 11.24 -5.53
C THR A 188 -3.91 12.19 -4.72
N ARG A 189 -3.97 12.12 -3.39
CA ARG A 189 -3.17 12.92 -2.46
C ARG A 189 -2.48 12.01 -1.46
N PHE A 190 -1.16 12.10 -1.35
CA PHE A 190 -0.37 11.27 -0.44
C PHE A 190 0.51 12.12 0.46
N LYS A 191 0.59 11.76 1.75
CA LYS A 191 1.44 12.43 2.74
C LYS A 191 2.62 11.55 3.14
N LEU A 192 3.83 12.07 3.05
CA LEU A 192 5.04 11.44 3.53
C LEU A 192 5.66 12.31 4.64
N THR A 193 5.56 11.84 5.89
CA THR A 193 6.17 12.51 7.05
C THR A 193 7.53 11.92 7.35
N PHE A 194 8.54 12.75 7.58
CA PHE A 194 9.87 12.27 7.96
C PHE A 194 10.52 13.17 9.00
N THR A 195 11.40 12.57 9.80
CA THR A 195 12.07 13.20 10.94
C THR A 195 13.39 12.51 11.24
N ASP A 196 14.26 13.19 11.99
CA ASP A 196 15.45 12.61 12.60
C ASP A 196 15.41 12.82 14.13
N LYS A 197 14.22 13.11 14.65
CA LYS A 197 14.02 13.37 16.06
C LYS A 197 14.10 12.06 16.81
N LEU A 198 15.22 11.87 17.50
CA LEU A 198 15.38 10.74 18.39
C LEU A 198 14.60 11.00 19.69
N MET A 199 13.50 10.26 19.83
CA MET A 199 12.77 10.16 21.08
C MET A 199 13.38 9.06 21.95
N GLN A 200 13.19 9.17 23.26
CA GLN A 200 13.54 8.09 24.17
C GLN A 200 12.82 6.80 23.73
N PRO A 201 13.54 5.70 23.46
CA PRO A 201 12.95 4.44 23.05
C PRO A 201 12.03 3.86 24.14
N ILE A 202 11.00 3.12 23.72
CA ILE A 202 9.99 2.54 24.63
C ILE A 202 10.61 1.67 25.73
N SER A 203 11.64 0.89 25.39
CA SER A 203 12.29 0.00 26.35
C SER A 203 13.43 0.65 27.15
N TRP A 204 13.68 1.96 26.96
CA TRP A 204 14.75 2.65 27.68
C TRP A 204 14.51 2.65 29.18
N GLN A 205 15.33 1.90 29.92
CA GLN A 205 15.23 1.78 31.38
C GLN A 205 16.04 2.87 32.07
N THR A 206 15.40 3.99 32.42
CA THR A 206 16.06 5.12 33.12
C THR A 206 16.74 4.68 34.43
N GLY A 207 16.20 3.67 35.11
CA GLY A 207 16.83 3.12 36.34
C GLY A 207 18.17 2.42 36.10
N THR A 208 18.44 1.95 34.88
CA THR A 208 19.67 1.22 34.52
C THR A 208 20.60 2.04 33.63
N PHE A 209 20.04 2.84 32.73
CA PHE A 209 20.80 3.63 31.77
C PHE A 209 20.86 5.12 32.12
N GLY A 210 20.08 5.58 33.11
CA GLY A 210 19.96 6.99 33.46
C GLY A 210 19.12 7.77 32.46
N VAL A 211 19.19 9.10 32.55
CA VAL A 211 18.50 10.01 31.62
C VAL A 211 18.95 9.70 30.19
N PHE A 212 17.97 9.58 29.29
CA PHE A 212 18.19 9.25 27.90
C PHE A 212 18.93 10.36 27.17
N THR A 213 19.97 9.98 26.42
CA THR A 213 20.58 10.81 25.39
C THR A 213 20.88 9.95 24.17
N ALA A 214 20.86 10.56 22.98
CA ALA A 214 21.21 9.89 21.72
C ALA A 214 22.61 9.29 21.78
N LYS A 215 23.56 10.08 22.26
CA LYS A 215 24.97 9.71 22.37
C LYS A 215 25.15 8.46 23.22
N LYS A 216 24.43 8.36 24.32
CA LYS A 216 24.48 7.21 25.22
C LYS A 216 23.96 5.93 24.57
N LEU A 217 22.80 6.01 23.90
CA LEU A 217 22.24 4.87 23.17
C LEU A 217 23.20 4.37 22.10
N PHE A 218 23.69 5.28 21.24
CA PHE A 218 24.56 4.90 20.12
C PHE A 218 25.91 4.37 20.59
N LEU A 219 26.54 5.00 21.58
CA LEU A 219 27.79 4.49 22.14
C LEU A 219 27.63 3.07 22.70
N MET A 220 26.55 2.81 23.45
CA MET A 220 26.26 1.47 23.98
C MET A 220 26.04 0.47 22.84
N CYS A 221 25.26 0.84 21.82
CA CYS A 221 25.00 -0.02 20.67
C CYS A 221 26.28 -0.33 19.89
N ASP A 222 27.13 0.66 19.65
CA ASP A 222 28.40 0.51 18.93
C ASP A 222 29.38 -0.40 19.68
N LEU A 223 29.52 -0.22 21.00
CA LEU A 223 30.45 -1.03 21.82
C LEU A 223 30.00 -2.48 21.96
N MET A 224 28.70 -2.72 21.95
CA MET A 224 28.12 -4.04 22.22
C MET A 224 27.58 -4.73 20.95
N ASN A 225 27.73 -4.08 19.79
CA ASN A 225 27.19 -4.53 18.51
C ASN A 225 25.68 -4.83 18.56
N LEU A 226 24.92 -3.90 19.13
CA LEU A 226 23.46 -3.94 19.22
C LEU A 226 22.84 -3.06 18.13
N GLU A 227 21.66 -3.44 17.64
CA GLU A 227 20.89 -2.61 16.72
C GLU A 227 20.04 -1.60 17.51
N PRO A 228 20.21 -0.27 17.34
CA PRO A 228 19.49 0.74 18.13
C PRO A 228 17.97 0.60 18.11
N GLU A 229 17.41 0.12 17.00
CA GLU A 229 15.97 -0.10 16.81
C GLU A 229 15.39 -1.11 17.79
N MET A 230 16.20 -2.05 18.31
CA MET A 230 15.73 -3.02 19.29
C MET A 230 15.15 -2.33 20.52
N PHE A 231 15.69 -1.17 20.90
CA PHE A 231 15.23 -0.44 22.07
C PHE A 231 13.84 0.19 21.89
N ASN A 232 13.30 0.21 20.67
CA ASN A 232 11.94 0.67 20.41
C ASN A 232 10.89 -0.45 20.44
N LEU A 233 11.30 -1.68 20.81
CA LEU A 233 10.42 -2.82 21.01
C LEU A 233 9.92 -2.88 22.47
N PRO A 234 8.87 -3.68 22.76
CA PRO A 234 8.48 -3.96 24.15
C PRO A 234 9.64 -4.55 24.96
N THR A 235 9.65 -4.31 26.28
CA THR A 235 10.66 -4.82 27.22
C THR A 235 10.70 -6.35 27.35
N THR A 236 9.76 -7.05 26.72
CA THR A 236 9.71 -8.51 26.64
C THR A 236 10.33 -9.06 25.35
N ALA A 237 10.78 -8.19 24.44
CA ALA A 237 11.41 -8.62 23.19
C ALA A 237 12.79 -9.27 23.46
N PRO A 238 13.26 -10.17 22.58
CA PRO A 238 14.59 -10.74 22.67
C PRO A 238 15.67 -9.65 22.76
N GLY A 239 16.66 -9.82 23.65
CA GLY A 239 17.70 -8.83 23.88
C GLY A 239 17.31 -7.72 24.87
N LEU A 240 16.08 -7.69 25.39
CA LEU A 240 15.59 -6.68 26.34
C LEU A 240 15.11 -7.27 27.67
N SER A 241 15.42 -8.54 27.96
CA SER A 241 15.11 -9.13 29.26
C SER A 241 15.85 -8.40 30.40
N ILE A 242 15.34 -8.53 31.63
CA ILE A 242 15.92 -7.88 32.80
C ILE A 242 17.43 -8.19 32.94
N PRO A 243 17.91 -9.45 32.83
CA PRO A 243 19.34 -9.75 32.91
C PRO A 243 20.17 -9.09 31.80
N GLU A 244 19.65 -9.05 30.57
CA GLU A 244 20.35 -8.44 29.43
C GLU A 244 20.50 -6.93 29.62
N VAL A 245 19.43 -6.25 30.02
CA VAL A 245 19.45 -4.81 30.29
C VAL A 245 20.41 -4.46 31.43
N LEU A 246 20.40 -5.25 32.52
CA LEU A 246 21.36 -5.07 33.62
C LEU A 246 22.80 -5.31 33.19
N TYR A 247 23.02 -6.28 32.29
CA TYR A 247 24.33 -6.52 31.68
C TYR A 247 24.79 -5.30 30.86
N TYR A 248 23.94 -4.73 30.01
CA TYR A 248 24.26 -3.53 29.23
C TYR A 248 24.66 -2.35 30.12
N GLY A 249 23.86 -2.07 31.17
CA GLY A 249 24.16 -1.01 32.12
C GLY A 249 25.48 -1.23 32.85
N SER A 250 25.73 -2.45 33.32
CA SER A 250 26.97 -2.82 34.03
C SER A 250 28.20 -2.72 33.12
N PHE A 251 28.07 -3.15 31.86
CA PHE A 251 29.12 -3.02 30.86
C PHE A 251 29.49 -1.55 30.63
N MET A 252 28.50 -0.68 30.43
CA MET A 252 28.73 0.74 30.19
C MET A 252 29.36 1.45 31.39
N LYS A 253 28.94 1.12 32.62
CA LYS A 253 29.61 1.64 33.84
C LYS A 253 31.09 1.30 33.87
N ARG A 254 31.42 0.03 33.61
CA ARG A 254 32.82 -0.43 33.60
C ARG A 254 33.62 0.27 32.50
N TYR A 255 33.07 0.33 31.29
CA TYR A 255 33.71 1.02 30.17
C TYR A 255 34.03 2.48 30.48
N LEU A 256 33.06 3.24 31.04
CA LEU A 256 33.28 4.64 31.40
C LEU A 256 34.32 4.82 32.51
N ALA A 257 34.33 3.93 33.50
CA ALA A 257 35.35 3.91 34.55
C ALA A 257 36.76 3.65 34.00
N ASP A 258 36.89 2.66 33.11
CA ASP A 258 38.16 2.30 32.47
C ASP A 258 38.68 3.45 31.58
N GLN A 259 37.81 4.07 30.79
CA GLN A 259 38.16 5.22 29.95
C GLN A 259 38.65 6.40 30.82
N LYS A 260 37.94 6.70 31.91
CA LYS A 260 38.33 7.75 32.86
C LYS A 260 39.66 7.46 33.55
N ALA A 261 39.90 6.22 33.97
CA ALA A 261 41.17 5.81 34.57
C ALA A 261 42.35 5.96 33.60
N ASN A 262 42.11 5.79 32.30
CA ASN A 262 43.08 6.00 31.23
C ASN A 262 43.17 7.47 30.76
N GLY A 263 42.58 8.42 31.49
CA GLY A 263 42.64 9.85 31.19
C GLY A 263 41.68 10.31 30.09
N ASN A 264 40.76 9.46 29.64
CA ASN A 264 39.75 9.78 28.62
C ASN A 264 38.35 9.83 29.23
N THR A 265 37.95 10.98 29.75
CA THR A 265 36.57 11.16 30.25
C THR A 265 35.60 11.33 29.08
N ILE A 266 34.56 10.51 29.03
CA ILE A 266 33.51 10.60 28.01
C ILE A 266 32.40 11.55 28.49
N TYR A 267 32.03 12.52 27.65
CA TYR A 267 31.05 13.56 27.97
C TYR A 267 29.79 13.43 27.10
N GLU A 268 28.65 13.82 27.67
CA GLU A 268 27.41 14.10 26.95
C GLU A 268 27.56 15.32 26.03
N GLU A 269 26.59 15.58 25.16
CA GLU A 269 26.59 16.76 24.27
C GLU A 269 26.50 18.09 25.02
N ASP A 270 25.94 18.09 26.23
CA ASP A 270 25.85 19.28 27.10
C ASP A 270 27.13 19.51 27.93
N GLY A 271 28.17 18.70 27.71
CA GLY A 271 29.47 18.81 28.40
C GLY A 271 29.51 18.18 29.79
N LYS A 272 28.43 17.57 30.29
CA LYS A 272 28.48 16.80 31.54
C LYS A 272 29.16 15.45 31.31
N GLU A 273 29.84 14.93 32.33
CA GLU A 273 30.38 13.57 32.29
C GLU A 273 29.25 12.56 32.07
N MET A 274 29.43 11.65 31.10
CA MET A 274 28.45 10.61 30.82
C MET A 274 28.34 9.67 32.00
N PHE A 275 27.11 9.37 32.43
CA PHE A 275 26.84 8.59 33.63
C PHE A 275 25.76 7.52 33.40
N PHE A 276 26.02 6.31 33.91
CA PHE A 276 25.07 5.20 34.02
C PHE A 276 24.85 4.88 35.51
N PRO A 277 23.60 4.95 36.04
CA PRO A 277 23.28 4.74 37.46
C PRO A 277 23.57 3.34 37.95
#